data_AF-A0A352WW99-F1
#
_entry.id   AF-A0A352WW99-F1
#
_cell.length_a   1.000
_cell.length_b   1.000
_cell.length_c   1.000
_cell.angle_alpha   90.00
_cell.angle_beta   90.00
_cell.angle_gamma   90.00
#
_symmetry.space_group_name_H-M   'P 1'
#
loop_
_entity.id
_entity.type
_entity.pdbx_description
1 polymer ?
#
loop_
_entity_poly.entity_id
_entity_poly.type
_entity_poly.pdbx_seq_one_letter_code
_entity_poly.pdbx_strand_id
1 'polypeptide(L)'
;HIMTPYPQLMINLKTTAENKLKFYTDKRVKEAIEESKKVLGDEGRVVVRPSGTEPLIRVMAEGSDLQMIEAEANKIAEVLCKQLGCE
;
A
#
# COMPACT_ATOMS: atom_id res chain seq x y z
N HIS A 1 -2.10 -24.68 19.16
CA HIS A 1 -1.21 -23.52 19.01
C HIS A 1 -2.06 -22.37 18.50
N ILE A 2 -2.23 -21.31 19.29
CA ILE A 2 -2.85 -20.07 18.83
C ILE A 2 -1.76 -19.30 18.12
N MET A 3 -1.93 -19.03 16.83
CA MET A 3 -1.00 -18.19 16.06
C MET A 3 -1.27 -16.73 16.43
N THR A 4 -0.27 -16.04 16.97
CA THR A 4 -0.39 -14.60 17.27
C THR A 4 -0.37 -13.84 15.94
N PRO A 5 -1.40 -13.06 15.60
CA PRO A 5 -1.39 -12.28 14.38
C PRO A 5 -0.32 -11.19 14.48
N TYR A 6 0.40 -10.93 13.39
CA TYR A 6 1.24 -9.75 13.28
C TYR A 6 0.39 -8.48 13.36
N PRO A 7 0.96 -7.35 13.85
CA PRO A 7 0.32 -6.06 13.65
C PRO A 7 0.12 -5.82 12.15
N GLN A 8 -1.01 -5.18 11.84
CA GLN A 8 -1.44 -4.91 10.48
C GLN A 8 -2.01 -3.49 10.41
N LEU A 9 -1.74 -2.82 9.30
CA LEU A 9 -2.23 -1.49 8.96
C LEU A 9 -2.98 -1.52 7.62
N MET A 10 -4.05 -0.74 7.54
CA MET A 10 -4.82 -0.53 6.32
C MET A 10 -5.02 0.96 6.07
N ILE A 11 -4.56 1.46 4.92
CA ILE A 11 -4.77 2.82 4.45
C ILE A 11 -5.69 2.78 3.22
N ASN A 12 -6.76 3.55 3.25
CA ASN A 12 -7.68 3.71 2.12
C ASN A 12 -7.52 5.11 1.54
N LEU A 13 -7.08 5.21 0.30
CA LEU A 13 -6.86 6.47 -0.41
C LEU A 13 -7.97 6.67 -1.43
N LYS A 14 -8.78 7.71 -1.25
CA LYS A 14 -9.84 8.02 -2.21
C LYS A 14 -9.22 8.66 -3.44
N THR A 15 -9.65 8.27 -4.63
CA THR A 15 -9.17 8.82 -5.91
C THR A 15 -10.30 8.79 -6.92
N THR A 16 -10.12 9.31 -8.12
CA THR A 16 -11.15 9.20 -9.18
C THR A 16 -11.12 7.81 -9.82
N ALA A 17 -12.23 7.38 -10.41
CA ALA A 17 -12.29 6.11 -11.15
C ALA A 17 -11.27 6.07 -12.30
N GLU A 18 -11.07 7.20 -12.99
CA GLU A 18 -10.09 7.35 -14.06
C GLU A 18 -8.65 7.22 -13.54
N ASN A 19 -8.30 7.95 -12.47
CA ASN A 19 -6.95 7.89 -11.94
C ASN A 19 -6.61 6.54 -11.32
N LYS A 20 -7.60 5.85 -10.73
CA LYS A 20 -7.44 4.49 -10.23
C LYS A 20 -6.91 3.52 -11.31
N LEU A 21 -7.24 3.73 -12.58
CA LEU A 21 -6.74 2.89 -13.68
C LEU A 21 -5.24 3.08 -13.93
N LYS A 22 -4.70 4.27 -13.66
CA LYS A 22 -3.26 4.55 -13.80
C LYS A 22 -2.42 3.71 -12.84
N PHE A 23 -2.99 3.19 -11.75
CA PHE A 23 -2.33 2.25 -10.84
C PHE A 23 -1.64 1.08 -11.58
N TYR A 24 -2.26 0.56 -12.65
CA TYR A 24 -1.73 -0.59 -13.38
C TYR A 24 -0.55 -0.27 -14.30
N THR A 25 -0.37 0.99 -14.67
CA THR A 25 0.61 1.42 -15.68
C THR A 25 1.66 2.37 -15.12
N ASP A 26 1.40 3.04 -13.99
CA ASP A 26 2.32 3.99 -13.39
C ASP A 26 3.58 3.29 -12.85
N LYS A 27 4.73 3.68 -13.41
CA LYS A 27 6.02 3.08 -13.08
C LYS A 27 6.48 3.42 -11.66
N ARG A 28 6.24 4.65 -11.19
CA ARG A 28 6.67 5.10 -9.86
C ARG A 28 5.90 4.41 -8.75
N VAL A 29 4.60 4.19 -8.96
CA VAL A 29 3.77 3.40 -8.04
C VAL A 29 4.32 1.97 -7.93
N LYS A 30 4.63 1.32 -9.06
CA LYS A 30 5.22 -0.03 -9.05
C LYS A 30 6.57 -0.07 -8.34
N GLU A 31 7.45 0.89 -8.65
CA GLU A 31 8.78 1.00 -8.02
C GLU A 31 8.66 1.17 -6.51
N ALA A 32 7.78 2.06 -6.03
CA ALA A 32 7.56 2.26 -4.60
C ALA A 32 7.07 1.00 -3.88
N ILE A 33 6.14 0.26 -4.50
CA ILE A 33 5.63 -1.00 -3.93
C ILE A 33 6.74 -2.05 -3.85
N GLU A 34 7.53 -2.21 -4.92
CA GLU A 34 8.62 -3.20 -4.94
C GLU A 34 9.77 -2.82 -4.00
N GLU A 35 10.08 -1.54 -3.84
CA GLU A 35 11.02 -1.08 -2.81
C GLU A 35 10.53 -1.43 -1.41
N SER A 36 9.29 -1.10 -1.07
CA SER A 36 8.74 -1.39 0.26
C SER A 36 8.65 -2.90 0.54
N LYS A 37 8.34 -3.72 -0.47
CA LYS A 37 8.44 -5.19 -0.32
C LYS A 37 9.85 -5.65 0.03
N LYS A 38 10.89 -5.06 -0.59
CA LYS A 38 12.28 -5.40 -0.27
C LYS A 38 12.69 -4.95 1.12
N VAL A 39 12.21 -3.79 1.57
CA VAL A 39 12.48 -3.28 2.93
C VAL A 39 11.85 -4.19 3.98
N LEU A 40 10.60 -4.60 3.77
CA LEU A 40 9.90 -5.50 4.69
C LEU A 40 10.46 -6.93 4.69
N GLY A 41 11.05 -7.37 3.58
CA GLY A 41 11.70 -8.68 3.48
C GLY A 41 10.75 -9.84 3.82
N ASP A 42 11.26 -10.81 4.58
CA ASP A 42 10.48 -11.98 5.03
C ASP A 42 9.68 -11.73 6.32
N GLU A 43 9.95 -10.61 7.00
CA GLU A 43 9.35 -10.24 8.29
C GLU A 43 8.09 -9.39 8.15
N GLY A 44 7.72 -9.04 6.91
CA GLY A 44 6.54 -8.27 6.62
C GLY A 44 6.05 -8.43 5.19
N ARG A 45 4.87 -7.87 4.93
CA ARG A 45 4.20 -7.93 3.64
C ARG A 45 3.45 -6.65 3.39
N VAL A 46 3.52 -6.18 2.13
CA VAL A 46 2.67 -5.09 1.65
C VAL A 46 1.87 -5.52 0.43
N VAL A 47 0.58 -5.17 0.44
CA VAL A 47 -0.38 -5.44 -0.63
C VAL A 47 -1.08 -4.14 -0.97
N VAL A 48 -0.95 -3.71 -2.22
CA VAL A 48 -1.65 -2.54 -2.74
C VAL A 48 -2.59 -2.97 -3.85
N ARG A 49 -3.85 -2.52 -3.78
CA ARG A 49 -4.85 -2.82 -4.80
C ARG A 49 -5.89 -1.72 -4.96
N PRO A 50 -6.36 -1.45 -6.19
CA PRO A 50 -7.56 -0.65 -6.39
C PRO A 50 -8.81 -1.40 -5.88
N SER A 51 -9.78 -0.68 -5.34
CA SER A 51 -11.10 -1.25 -5.02
C SER A 51 -11.89 -1.52 -6.30
N GLY A 52 -12.60 -2.64 -6.36
CA GLY A 52 -13.45 -2.97 -7.51
C GLY A 52 -14.77 -2.20 -7.56
N THR A 53 -15.33 -1.90 -6.39
CA THR A 53 -16.65 -1.27 -6.24
C THR A 53 -16.58 0.20 -5.88
N GLU A 54 -15.43 0.67 -5.37
CA GLU A 54 -15.26 2.04 -4.87
C GLU A 54 -14.14 2.77 -5.61
N PRO A 55 -14.19 4.11 -5.69
CA PRO A 55 -13.13 4.92 -6.29
C PRO A 55 -12.02 5.16 -5.25
N LEU A 56 -11.35 4.09 -4.83
CA LEU A 56 -10.24 4.15 -3.87
C LEU A 56 -9.18 3.09 -4.14
N ILE A 57 -8.00 3.30 -3.56
CA ILE A 57 -6.88 2.36 -3.54
C ILE A 57 -6.60 1.98 -2.09
N ARG A 58 -6.40 0.69 -1.84
CA ARG A 58 -6.11 0.12 -0.52
C ARG A 58 -4.64 -0.23 -0.44
N VAL A 59 -3.97 0.23 0.62
CA VAL A 59 -2.61 -0.15 1.01
C VAL A 59 -2.73 -0.93 2.32
N MET A 60 -2.37 -2.20 2.28
CA MET A 60 -2.32 -3.06 3.47
C MET A 60 -0.87 -3.44 3.73
N ALA A 61 -0.39 -3.25 4.95
CA ALA A 61 0.91 -3.73 5.40
C ALA A 61 0.79 -4.51 6.70
N GLU A 62 1.56 -5.58 6.86
CA GLU A 62 1.63 -6.42 8.05
C GLU A 62 3.06 -6.87 8.30
N GLY A 63 3.45 -7.12 9.53
CA GLY A 63 4.83 -7.55 9.85
C GLY A 63 5.15 -7.48 11.33
N SER A 64 6.34 -7.92 11.74
CA SER A 64 6.74 -7.98 13.15
C SER A 64 6.98 -6.63 13.82
N ASP A 65 7.31 -5.58 13.04
CA ASP A 65 7.57 -4.22 13.51
C ASP A 65 6.50 -3.23 13.02
N LEU A 66 5.70 -2.71 13.96
CA LEU A 66 4.63 -1.75 13.67
C LEU A 66 5.15 -0.44 13.06
N GLN A 67 6.29 0.07 13.54
CA GLN A 67 6.84 1.33 13.04
C GLN A 67 7.32 1.18 11.60
N MET A 68 7.92 0.04 11.28
CA MET A 68 8.36 -0.27 9.92
C MET A 68 7.17 -0.40 8.95
N ILE A 69 6.12 -1.15 9.33
CA ILE A 69 4.95 -1.29 8.45
C ILE A 69 4.19 0.03 8.27
N GLU A 70 4.14 0.88 9.31
CA GLU A 70 3.56 2.22 9.22
C GLU A 70 4.37 3.12 8.27
N ALA A 71 5.69 3.13 8.41
CA ALA A 71 6.56 3.93 7.56
C ALA A 71 6.44 3.53 6.08
N GLU A 72 6.49 2.22 5.78
CA GLU A 72 6.42 1.73 4.40
C GLU A 72 5.03 1.91 3.78
N ALA A 73 3.95 1.69 4.54
CA ALA A 73 2.60 1.93 4.05
C ALA A 73 2.35 3.42 3.76
N ASN A 74 2.83 4.32 4.62
CA ASN A 74 2.71 5.77 4.40
C ASN A 74 3.56 6.24 3.21
N LYS A 75 4.79 5.71 3.04
CA LYS A 75 5.63 6.00 1.87
C LYS A 75 4.91 5.66 0.57
N ILE A 76 4.31 4.47 0.48
CA ILE A 76 3.51 4.05 -0.67
C ILE A 76 2.31 4.99 -0.85
N ALA A 77 1.60 5.30 0.24
CA ALA A 77 0.42 6.15 0.20
C ALA A 77 0.72 7.53 -0.38
N GLU A 78 1.83 8.15 0.02
CA GLU A 78 2.27 9.42 -0.55
C GLU A 78 2.54 9.34 -2.05
N VAL A 79 3.20 8.27 -2.53
CA VAL A 79 3.48 8.08 -3.96
C VAL A 79 2.17 7.90 -4.73
N LEU A 80 1.23 7.12 -4.20
CA LEU A 80 -0.11 6.97 -4.78
C LEU A 80 -0.84 8.31 -4.85
N CYS A 81 -0.86 9.11 -3.77
CA CYS A 81 -1.48 10.43 -3.78
C CYS A 81 -0.85 11.36 -4.84
N LYS A 82 0.48 11.37 -4.94
CA LYS A 82 1.21 12.21 -5.90
C LYS A 82 1.00 11.80 -7.36
N GLN A 83 0.92 10.50 -7.66
CA GLN A 83 0.80 10.00 -9.04
C GLN A 83 -0.65 9.85 -9.51
N LEU A 84 -1.54 9.48 -8.59
CA LEU A 84 -2.92 9.09 -8.90
C LEU A 84 -3.92 10.13 -8.39
N GLY A 85 -3.51 11.19 -7.71
CA GLY A 85 -4.44 12.21 -7.21
C GLY A 85 -5.41 11.61 -6.20
N CYS A 86 -5.04 11.66 -4.93
CA CYS A 86 -5.85 11.12 -3.85
C CYS A 86 -6.12 12.15 -2.75
N GLU A 87 -7.18 11.91 -2.00
CA GLU A 87 -7.58 12.59 -0.76
C GLU A 87 -7.63 11.60 0.41
#